data_AF-A0A329E839-F1
#
_entry.id   AF-A0A329E839-F1
#
_cell.length_a   1.000
_cell.length_b   1.000
_cell.length_c   1.000
_cell.angle_alpha   90.00
_cell.angle_beta   90.00
_cell.angle_gamma   90.00
#
_symmetry.space_group_name_H-M   'P 1'
#
loop_
_entity.id
_entity.type
_entity.pdbx_description
1 polymer ?
#
loop_
_entity_poly.entity_id
_entity_poly.type
_entity_poly.pdbx_seq_one_letter_code
_entity_poly.pdbx_strand_id
1 'polypeptide(L)'
;MGNMRKVSAERFRFLTQRITIATKMQDWHAIARYDSELSELLSAGRDSLTDPRIAPHVADVKAAHKVAYNALKEASSKLEAQMSKVNEQQEGTLAYQLAMSMED
;
A
#
# COMPACT_ATOMS: atom_id res chain seq x y z
N MET A 1 -17.43 25.38 -26.55
CA MET A 1 -17.00 23.97 -26.66
C MET A 1 -15.56 23.86 -26.16
N GLY A 2 -15.24 22.91 -25.28
CA GLY A 2 -13.84 22.69 -24.88
C GLY A 2 -13.55 22.22 -23.45
N ASN A 3 -14.51 21.70 -22.67
CA ASN A 3 -14.20 21.03 -21.39
C ASN A 3 -13.80 19.56 -21.60
N MET A 4 -12.92 19.32 -22.56
CA MET A 4 -12.33 18.00 -22.76
C MET A 4 -11.29 17.81 -21.67
N ARG A 5 -11.54 16.85 -20.79
CA ARG A 5 -10.76 16.49 -19.59
C ARG A 5 -9.27 16.43 -19.94
N LYS A 6 -8.54 17.54 -19.76
CA LYS A 6 -7.08 17.48 -19.64
C LYS A 6 -6.83 16.70 -18.36
N VAL A 7 -6.39 15.45 -18.49
CA VAL A 7 -5.74 14.74 -17.40
C VAL A 7 -4.58 15.63 -16.99
N SER A 8 -4.78 16.43 -15.94
CA SER A 8 -3.78 17.41 -15.56
C SER A 8 -2.64 16.69 -14.84
N ALA A 9 -1.41 16.97 -15.24
CA ALA A 9 -0.18 16.56 -14.55
C ALA A 9 -0.28 16.77 -13.03
N GLU A 10 -1.01 17.79 -12.60
CA GLU A 10 -1.30 18.08 -11.19
C GLU A 10 -2.00 16.94 -10.47
N ARG A 11 -2.97 16.24 -11.09
CA ARG A 11 -3.67 15.11 -10.45
C ARG A 11 -2.71 13.97 -10.12
N PHE A 12 -1.80 13.64 -11.04
CA PHE A 12 -0.75 12.67 -10.77
C PHE A 12 0.17 13.14 -9.65
N ARG A 13 0.59 14.42 -9.66
CA ARG A 13 1.41 14.99 -8.60
C ARG A 13 0.74 14.92 -7.22
N PHE A 14 -0.55 15.24 -7.13
CA PHE A 14 -1.33 15.13 -5.90
C PHE A 14 -1.43 13.68 -5.43
N LEU A 15 -1.68 12.73 -6.34
CA LEU A 15 -1.71 11.31 -5.99
C LEU A 15 -0.35 10.82 -5.48
N THR A 16 0.76 11.21 -6.12
CA THR A 16 2.12 10.87 -5.63
C THR A 16 2.32 11.32 -4.20
N GLN A 17 1.96 12.56 -3.87
CA GLN A 17 2.10 13.09 -2.51
C GLN A 17 1.20 12.33 -1.52
N ARG A 18 -0.07 12.10 -1.87
CA ARG A 18 -1.03 11.41 -0.99
C ARG A 18 -0.62 9.95 -0.73
N ILE A 19 -0.20 9.22 -1.76
CA ILE A 19 0.32 7.85 -1.63
C ILE A 19 1.57 7.85 -0.74
N THR A 20 2.49 8.79 -0.95
CA THR A 20 3.71 8.89 -0.15
C THR A 20 3.40 9.15 1.33
N ILE A 21 2.48 10.07 1.63
CA ILE A 21 2.07 10.39 3.01
C ILE A 21 1.36 9.19 3.64
N ALA A 22 0.39 8.60 2.95
CA ALA A 22 -0.34 7.43 3.45
C ALA A 22 0.60 6.23 3.69
N THR A 23 1.61 6.05 2.85
CA THR A 23 2.66 5.02 3.05
C THR A 23 3.44 5.26 4.33
N LYS A 24 3.86 6.51 4.59
CA LYS A 24 4.56 6.86 5.84
C LYS A 24 3.69 6.66 7.07
N MET A 25 2.39 6.91 6.95
CA MET A 25 1.41 6.70 8.01
C MET A 25 0.94 5.24 8.13
N GLN A 26 1.37 4.36 7.22
CA GLN A 26 0.87 2.98 7.10
C GLN A 26 -0.66 2.90 6.99
N ASP A 27 -1.28 3.91 6.37
CA ASP A 27 -2.72 3.94 6.11
C ASP A 27 -3.02 3.18 4.81
N TRP A 28 -3.09 1.86 4.93
CA TRP A 28 -3.31 0.95 3.80
C TRP A 28 -4.69 1.14 3.15
N HIS A 29 -5.70 1.55 3.92
CA HIS A 29 -7.03 1.83 3.40
C HIS A 29 -7.02 3.09 2.51
N ALA A 30 -6.33 4.14 2.93
CA ALA A 30 -6.16 5.33 2.09
C ALA A 30 -5.39 5.02 0.80
N ILE A 31 -4.34 4.18 0.87
CA ILE A 31 -3.58 3.75 -0.32
C ILE A 31 -4.49 3.03 -1.31
N ALA A 32 -5.30 2.06 -0.87
CA ALA A 32 -6.22 1.33 -1.75
C ALA A 32 -7.23 2.25 -2.46
N ARG A 33 -7.71 3.28 -1.76
CA ARG A 33 -8.57 4.31 -2.36
C ARG A 33 -7.82 5.11 -3.43
N TYR A 34 -6.59 5.54 -3.16
CA TYR A 34 -5.79 6.30 -4.12
C TYR A 34 -5.40 5.47 -5.35
N ASP A 35 -5.19 4.17 -5.18
CA ASP A 35 -4.95 3.26 -6.30
C ASP A 35 -6.18 3.11 -7.20
N SER A 36 -7.38 3.13 -6.60
CA SER A 36 -8.65 3.14 -7.36
C SER A 36 -8.80 4.45 -8.15
N GLU A 37 -8.56 5.60 -7.51
CA GLU A 37 -8.56 6.93 -8.16
C GLU A 37 -7.51 7.00 -9.29
N LEU A 38 -6.34 6.39 -9.10
CA LEU A 38 -5.30 6.30 -10.13
C LEU A 38 -5.73 5.44 -11.32
N SER A 39 -6.34 4.28 -11.07
CA SER A 39 -6.84 3.37 -12.12
C SER A 39 -7.88 4.05 -13.00
N GLU A 40 -8.79 4.82 -12.40
CA GLU A 40 -9.77 5.63 -13.14
C GLU A 40 -9.10 6.70 -14.01
N LEU A 41 -8.05 7.37 -13.51
CA LEU A 41 -7.31 8.37 -14.28
C LEU A 41 -6.53 7.76 -15.44
N LEU A 42 -5.89 6.61 -15.23
CA LEU A 42 -5.13 5.91 -16.27
C LEU A 42 -6.06 5.36 -17.36
N SER A 43 -7.24 4.86 -16.99
CA SER A 43 -8.24 4.35 -17.94
C SER A 43 -8.91 5.48 -18.73
N ALA A 44 -9.23 6.60 -18.09
CA ALA A 44 -9.82 7.77 -18.75
C ALA A 44 -8.83 8.55 -19.63
N GLY A 45 -7.52 8.35 -19.44
CA GLY A 45 -6.46 9.19 -19.96
C GLY A 45 -5.50 8.54 -20.94
N ARG A 46 -5.82 7.38 -21.52
CA ARG A 46 -4.85 6.53 -22.24
C ARG A 46 -4.03 7.29 -23.31
N ASP A 47 -4.68 8.15 -24.09
CA ASP A 47 -4.04 8.93 -25.16
C ASP A 47 -3.14 10.07 -24.62
N SER A 48 -3.45 10.55 -23.40
CA SER A 48 -2.68 11.60 -22.72
C SER A 48 -1.47 11.10 -21.94
N LEU A 49 -1.34 9.78 -21.73
CA LEU A 49 -0.18 9.18 -21.04
C LEU A 49 1.10 9.26 -21.88
N THR A 50 0.96 9.36 -23.20
CA THR A 50 2.06 9.57 -24.14
C THR A 50 2.52 11.03 -24.23
N ASP A 51 1.82 11.96 -23.58
CA ASP A 51 2.26 13.36 -23.55
C ASP A 51 3.55 13.46 -22.71
N PRO A 52 4.66 13.97 -23.28
CA PRO A 52 5.93 14.12 -22.56
C PRO A 52 5.83 15.03 -21.33
N ARG A 53 4.79 15.85 -21.21
CA ARG A 53 4.52 16.68 -20.01
C ARG A 53 3.86 15.90 -18.88
N ILE A 54 3.20 14.77 -19.18
CA ILE A 54 2.44 13.95 -18.23
C ILE A 54 3.22 12.69 -17.86
N ALA A 55 3.93 12.11 -18.83
CA ALA A 55 4.77 10.92 -18.67
C ALA A 55 5.67 10.91 -17.41
N PRO A 56 6.42 11.97 -17.07
CA PRO A 56 7.25 11.96 -15.84
C PRO A 56 6.40 11.84 -14.58
N HIS A 57 5.24 12.50 -14.51
CA HIS A 57 4.36 12.44 -13.34
C HIS A 57 3.69 11.07 -13.19
N VAL A 58 3.39 10.39 -14.30
CA VAL A 58 2.92 9.00 -14.27
C VAL A 58 4.01 8.07 -13.74
N ALA A 59 5.27 8.29 -14.14
CA ALA A 59 6.41 7.54 -13.62
C ALA A 59 6.60 7.77 -12.11
N ASP A 60 6.45 9.02 -11.64
CA ASP A 60 6.52 9.37 -10.23
C ASP A 60 5.46 8.67 -9.39
N VAL A 61 4.20 8.67 -9.85
CA VAL A 61 3.10 7.96 -9.15
C VAL A 61 3.39 6.46 -9.11
N LYS A 62 3.86 5.89 -10.21
CA LYS A 62 4.23 4.47 -10.27
C LYS A 62 5.34 4.13 -9.28
N ALA A 63 6.35 4.99 -9.17
CA ALA A 63 7.43 4.81 -8.19
C ALA A 63 6.89 4.88 -6.76
N ALA A 64 6.03 5.85 -6.45
CA ALA A 64 5.39 5.98 -5.14
C ALA A 64 4.54 4.76 -4.78
N HIS A 65 3.74 4.25 -5.72
CA HIS A 65 2.96 3.03 -5.53
C HIS A 65 3.86 1.80 -5.29
N LYS A 66 4.97 1.66 -6.02
CA LYS A 66 5.93 0.56 -5.78
C LYS A 66 6.54 0.63 -4.37
N VAL A 67 6.84 1.82 -3.87
CA VAL A 67 7.32 2.03 -2.49
C VAL A 67 6.22 1.63 -1.49
N ALA A 68 4.98 2.06 -1.71
CA ALA A 68 3.83 1.69 -0.88
C ALA A 68 3.64 0.17 -0.81
N TYR A 69 3.72 -0.50 -1.96
CA TYR A 69 3.61 -1.96 -2.06
C TYR A 69 4.71 -2.68 -1.28
N ASN A 70 5.97 -2.24 -1.42
CA ASN A 70 7.08 -2.83 -0.69
C ASN A 70 6.92 -2.62 0.83
N ALA A 71 6.47 -1.44 1.26
CA ALA A 71 6.21 -1.15 2.67
C ALA A 71 5.07 -2.03 3.23
N LEU A 72 4.00 -2.23 2.45
CA LEU A 72 2.91 -3.13 2.82
C LEU A 72 3.40 -4.58 2.94
N LYS A 73 4.23 -5.03 2.00
CA LYS A 73 4.81 -6.39 2.02
C LYS A 73 5.66 -6.58 3.28
N GLU A 74 6.52 -5.63 3.61
CA GLU A 74 7.34 -5.69 4.82
C GLU A 74 6.49 -5.69 6.10
N ALA A 75 5.47 -4.82 6.16
CA ALA A 75 4.54 -4.77 7.27
C ALA A 75 3.77 -6.10 7.45
N SER A 76 3.35 -6.71 6.34
CA SER A 76 2.65 -8.00 6.34
C SER A 76 3.55 -9.13 6.83
N SER A 77 4.78 -9.23 6.31
CA SER A 77 5.74 -10.24 6.77
C SER A 77 6.11 -10.07 8.24
N LYS A 78 6.18 -8.83 8.75
CA LYS A 78 6.41 -8.56 10.18
C LYS A 78 5.22 -9.00 11.03
N LEU A 79 3.99 -8.76 10.56
CA LEU A 79 2.78 -9.19 11.24
C LEU A 79 2.70 -10.72 11.31
N GLU A 80 3.00 -11.41 10.21
CA GLU A 80 3.07 -12.88 10.16
C GLU A 80 4.10 -13.43 11.16
N ALA A 81 5.31 -12.86 11.20
CA ALA A 81 6.33 -13.26 12.16
C ALA A 81 5.90 -13.03 13.63
N GLN A 82 5.17 -11.94 13.90
CA GLN A 82 4.61 -11.68 15.22
C GLN A 82 3.53 -12.70 15.60
N MET A 83 2.65 -13.07 14.66
CA MET A 83 1.63 -14.09 14.88
C MET A 83 2.25 -15.46 15.18
N SER A 84 3.27 -15.88 14.42
CA SER A 84 3.99 -17.14 14.69
C SER A 84 4.62 -17.14 16.09
N LYS A 85 5.25 -16.04 16.49
CA LYS A 85 5.84 -15.92 17.83
C LYS A 85 4.79 -16.00 18.95
N VAL A 86 3.64 -15.37 18.77
CA VAL A 86 2.53 -15.46 19.74
C VAL A 86 2.01 -16.90 19.82
N ASN A 87 1.88 -17.59 18.69
CA ASN A 87 1.46 -18.98 18.66
C ASN A 87 2.45 -19.91 19.38
N GLU A 88 3.74 -19.78 19.10
CA GLU A 88 4.81 -20.54 19.79
C GLU A 88 4.80 -20.29 21.31
N GLN A 89 4.60 -19.03 21.72
CA GLN A 89 4.52 -18.68 23.13
C GLN A 89 3.27 -19.30 23.81
N GLN A 90 2.14 -19.32 23.11
CA GLN A 90 0.91 -19.93 23.61
C GLN A 90 1.04 -21.46 23.73
N GLU A 91 1.62 -22.13 22.73
CA GLU A 91 1.91 -23.57 22.76
C GLU A 91 2.86 -23.93 23.91
N GLY A 92 3.94 -23.15 24.10
CA GLY A 92 4.86 -23.34 25.22
C GLY A 92 4.17 -23.18 26.57
N THR A 93 3.35 -22.15 26.73
CA THR A 93 2.60 -21.91 27.98
C THR A 93 1.66 -23.06 28.30
N LEU A 94 0.93 -23.57 27.30
CA LEU A 94 0.04 -24.72 27.45
C LEU A 94 0.80 -25.99 27.81
N ALA A 95 1.95 -26.24 27.18
CA ALA A 95 2.80 -27.39 27.50
C ALA A 95 3.31 -27.35 28.95
N TYR A 96 3.73 -26.17 29.43
CA TYR A 96 4.15 -25.98 30.82
C TYR A 96 3.00 -26.20 31.81
N GLN A 97 1.80 -25.68 31.51
CA GLN A 97 0.62 -25.90 32.33
C GLN A 97 0.23 -27.39 32.40
N LEU A 98 0.28 -28.09 31.26
CA LEU A 98 -0.01 -29.52 31.20
C LEU A 98 1.01 -30.32 32.01
N ALA A 99 2.31 -30.02 31.87
CA ALA A 99 3.37 -30.68 32.62
C ALA A 99 3.20 -30.51 34.15
N MET A 100 2.93 -29.29 34.62
CA MET A 100 2.66 -29.07 36.05
C MET A 100 1.43 -29.84 36.53
N SER A 101 0.36 -29.91 35.73
CA SER A 101 -0.86 -30.64 36.10
C SER A 101 -0.70 -32.17 36.12
N MET A 102 0.39 -32.71 35.58
CA MET A 102 0.69 -34.15 35.55
C MET A 102 1.71 -34.56 36.62
N GLU A 103 2.34 -33.60 37.32
CA GLU A 103 3.29 -33.83 38.42
C GLU A 103 2.62 -33.85 39.82
N ASP A 104 1.34 -33.52 39.91
CA ASP A 104 0.47 -33.66 41.11
C ASP A 104 -0.39 -34.94 41.05
#